data_AF-A0AAU5DBW9-F1
#
_entry.id   AF-A0AAU5DBW9-F1
#
_cell.length_a   1.000
_cell.length_b   1.000
_cell.length_c   1.000
_cell.angle_alpha   90.00
_cell.angle_beta   90.00
_cell.angle_gamma   90.00
#
_symmetry.space_group_name_H-M   'P 1'
#
loop_
_entity.id
_entity.type
_entity.pdbx_description
1 polymer ?
#
loop_
_entity_poly.entity_id
_entity_poly.type
_entity_poly.pdbx_seq_one_letter_code
_entity_poly.pdbx_strand_id
1 'polypeptide(L)'
;MPARIFDGQRVRALRRSAELTQEAVATAVGVHATSVTAWERGTSHPDPERLPALARALGQSLGELFPRDGLPTLADLRADAGYFQNEVPALLGTKSAGPVANAERAKRRLSGVYVEPLAKAYGVSVEQLMAAQERSFGVDVPEPHPEVPTSLADKMRYLLDNPGDDQVPPSDAEIASAVNEYVGARVISAAGVADMRTGEVTEASPPVLEGLSAAFGVSALFFRSRDVVKQQVAEGLTLLAHVKSGSIRGLKGRQMGPEGLPTEVMAMINDIVAEIEERGLPSA
;
A
#
# COMPACT_ATOMS: atom_id res chain seq x y z
N MET A 1 -4.14 20.43 -1.34
CA MET A 1 -4.25 19.20 -2.15
C MET A 1 -3.79 18.03 -1.30
N PRO A 2 -4.34 16.81 -1.47
CA PRO A 2 -4.92 16.40 -2.75
C PRO A 2 -6.33 15.81 -2.62
N ALA A 3 -7.29 16.53 -3.19
CA ALA A 3 -8.55 15.94 -3.62
C ALA A 3 -8.25 14.91 -4.72
N ARG A 4 -9.08 13.86 -4.82
CA ARG A 4 -8.92 12.85 -5.87
C ARG A 4 -9.11 13.44 -7.26
N ILE A 5 -8.40 12.88 -8.23
CA ILE A 5 -8.48 13.23 -9.64
C ILE A 5 -9.72 12.55 -10.23
N PHE A 6 -10.55 13.34 -10.91
CA PHE A 6 -11.77 12.85 -11.55
C PHE A 6 -11.64 12.94 -13.08
N ASP A 7 -11.92 11.83 -13.76
CA ASP A 7 -12.00 11.76 -15.22
C ASP A 7 -13.40 11.31 -15.68
N GLY A 8 -14.18 12.26 -16.22
CA GLY A 8 -15.53 12.00 -16.71
C GLY A 8 -15.59 11.07 -17.91
N GLN A 9 -14.56 11.05 -18.79
CA GLN A 9 -14.53 10.14 -19.93
C GLN A 9 -14.29 8.71 -19.47
N ARG A 10 -13.37 8.51 -18.50
CA ARG A 10 -13.13 7.21 -17.89
C ARG A 10 -14.37 6.65 -17.20
N VAL A 11 -15.06 7.48 -16.42
CA VAL A 11 -16.34 7.12 -15.79
C VAL A 11 -17.39 6.71 -16.83
N ARG A 12 -17.52 7.47 -17.92
CA ARG A 12 -18.45 7.15 -19.02
C ARG A 12 -18.11 5.83 -19.71
N ALA A 13 -16.82 5.53 -19.89
CA ALA A 13 -16.38 4.28 -20.50
C ALA A 13 -16.75 3.09 -19.62
N LEU A 14 -16.40 3.15 -18.32
CA LEU A 14 -16.70 2.10 -17.34
C LEU A 14 -18.20 1.86 -17.16
N ARG A 15 -18.99 2.94 -17.10
CA ARG A 15 -20.45 2.81 -17.04
C ARG A 15 -20.99 2.03 -18.24
N ARG A 16 -20.50 2.33 -19.45
CA ARG A 16 -20.93 1.67 -20.68
C ARG A 16 -20.49 0.21 -20.74
N SER A 17 -19.28 -0.12 -20.28
CA SER A 17 -18.83 -1.53 -20.21
C SER A 17 -19.61 -2.33 -19.17
N ALA A 18 -20.09 -1.68 -18.11
CA ALA A 18 -20.99 -2.28 -17.12
C ALA A 18 -22.47 -2.27 -17.55
N GLU A 19 -22.80 -1.82 -18.76
CA GLU A 19 -24.16 -1.72 -19.30
C GLU A 19 -25.15 -0.90 -18.43
N LEU A 20 -24.62 0.00 -17.60
CA LEU A 20 -25.42 0.83 -16.70
C LEU A 20 -25.95 2.08 -17.40
N THR A 21 -27.19 2.48 -17.10
CA THR A 21 -27.73 3.77 -17.53
C THR A 21 -27.18 4.90 -16.65
N GLN A 22 -27.19 6.13 -17.16
CA GLN A 22 -26.82 7.31 -16.35
C GLN A 22 -27.77 7.47 -15.15
N GLU A 23 -29.04 7.09 -15.30
CA GLU A 23 -30.05 7.13 -14.24
C GLU A 23 -29.80 6.07 -13.14
N ALA A 24 -29.36 4.87 -13.52
CA ALA A 24 -28.98 3.83 -12.57
C ALA A 24 -27.78 4.29 -11.70
N VAL A 25 -26.74 4.86 -12.33
CA VAL A 25 -25.59 5.42 -11.61
C VAL A 25 -26.03 6.59 -10.72
N ALA A 26 -26.88 7.49 -11.23
CA ALA A 26 -27.36 8.64 -10.48
C ALA A 26 -28.14 8.20 -9.23
N THR A 27 -28.99 7.18 -9.36
CA THR A 27 -29.74 6.58 -8.25
C THR A 27 -28.80 5.97 -7.22
N ALA A 28 -27.79 5.21 -7.65
CA ALA A 28 -26.81 4.59 -6.76
C ALA A 28 -25.97 5.63 -5.99
N VAL A 29 -25.69 6.79 -6.59
CA VAL A 29 -24.90 7.88 -6.01
C VAL A 29 -25.79 8.88 -5.22
N GLY A 30 -27.10 8.85 -5.40
CA GLY A 30 -28.04 9.78 -4.75
C GLY A 30 -28.04 11.18 -5.38
N VAL A 31 -27.92 11.27 -6.70
CA VAL A 31 -27.95 12.53 -7.48
C VAL A 31 -28.97 12.46 -8.62
N HIS A 32 -29.21 13.58 -9.28
CA HIS A 32 -30.00 13.61 -10.51
C HIS A 32 -29.19 13.11 -11.71
N ALA A 33 -29.85 12.44 -12.66
CA ALA A 33 -29.21 11.93 -13.88
C ALA A 33 -28.47 13.02 -14.68
N THR A 34 -28.98 14.26 -14.66
CA THR A 34 -28.35 15.42 -15.28
C THR A 34 -26.95 15.73 -14.72
N SER A 35 -26.71 15.46 -13.43
CA SER A 35 -25.40 15.59 -12.81
C SER A 35 -24.41 14.59 -13.42
N VAL A 36 -24.81 13.33 -13.55
CA VAL A 36 -23.97 12.29 -14.18
C VAL A 36 -23.69 12.63 -15.65
N THR A 37 -24.68 13.13 -16.39
CA THR A 37 -24.47 13.61 -17.76
C THR A 37 -23.45 14.75 -17.81
N ALA A 38 -23.52 15.71 -16.89
CA ALA A 38 -22.61 16.85 -16.83
C ALA A 38 -21.18 16.41 -16.43
N TRP A 39 -21.05 15.47 -15.50
CA TRP A 39 -19.75 14.88 -15.12
C TRP A 39 -19.10 14.15 -16.28
N GLU A 40 -19.83 13.30 -16.99
CA GLU A 40 -19.32 12.56 -18.15
C GLU A 40 -18.94 13.44 -19.34
N ARG A 41 -19.50 14.65 -19.42
CA ARG A 41 -19.14 15.66 -20.42
C ARG A 41 -18.00 16.58 -19.97
N GLY A 42 -17.55 16.47 -18.72
CA GLY A 42 -16.55 17.35 -18.13
C GLY A 42 -17.04 18.77 -17.87
N THR A 43 -18.35 19.02 -17.89
CA THR A 43 -18.91 20.36 -17.64
C THR A 43 -19.08 20.66 -16.16
N SER A 44 -18.98 19.66 -15.29
CA SER A 44 -18.97 19.79 -13.83
C SER A 44 -18.25 18.59 -13.20
N HIS A 45 -17.97 18.66 -11.91
CA HIS A 45 -17.31 17.59 -11.15
C HIS A 45 -18.19 17.14 -9.98
N PRO A 46 -18.14 15.87 -9.57
CA PRO A 46 -18.81 15.42 -8.36
C PRO A 46 -18.13 15.99 -7.11
N ASP A 47 -18.92 16.18 -6.05
CA ASP A 47 -18.34 16.43 -4.72
C ASP A 47 -17.47 15.22 -4.29
N PRO A 48 -16.32 15.44 -3.63
CA PRO A 48 -15.41 14.36 -3.22
C PRO A 48 -16.09 13.22 -2.45
N GLU A 49 -17.05 13.57 -1.58
CA GLU A 49 -17.84 12.63 -0.78
C GLU A 49 -18.69 11.67 -1.61
N ARG A 50 -18.97 11.99 -2.88
CA ARG A 50 -19.74 11.14 -3.79
C ARG A 50 -18.87 10.16 -4.58
N LEU A 51 -17.56 10.37 -4.62
CA LEU A 51 -16.63 9.50 -5.35
C LEU A 51 -16.65 8.04 -4.86
N PRO A 52 -16.72 7.74 -3.54
CA PRO A 52 -16.81 6.36 -3.07
C PRO A 52 -18.10 5.66 -3.51
N ALA A 53 -19.23 6.39 -3.54
CA ALA A 53 -20.50 5.84 -4.04
C ALA A 53 -20.44 5.58 -5.54
N LEU A 54 -19.83 6.48 -6.31
CA LEU A 54 -19.64 6.33 -7.75
C LEU A 54 -18.71 5.16 -8.09
N ALA A 55 -17.61 4.99 -7.35
CA ALA A 55 -16.69 3.86 -7.53
C ALA A 55 -17.40 2.52 -7.26
N ARG A 56 -18.16 2.42 -6.17
CA ARG A 56 -18.97 1.24 -5.85
C ARG A 56 -20.02 0.95 -6.92
N ALA A 57 -20.72 1.97 -7.41
CA ALA A 57 -21.73 1.81 -8.47
C ALA A 57 -21.14 1.26 -9.78
N LEU A 58 -19.85 1.54 -10.05
CA LEU A 58 -19.12 1.07 -11.22
C LEU A 58 -18.31 -0.20 -10.96
N GLY A 59 -18.35 -0.76 -9.76
CA GLY A 59 -17.59 -1.96 -9.39
C GLY A 59 -16.07 -1.78 -9.47
N GLN A 60 -15.57 -0.59 -9.13
CA GLN A 60 -14.14 -0.28 -9.13
C GLN A 60 -13.68 0.15 -7.74
N SER A 61 -12.40 -0.03 -7.44
CA SER A 61 -11.85 0.55 -6.22
C SER A 61 -11.75 2.07 -6.34
N LEU A 62 -11.94 2.77 -5.21
CA LEU A 62 -11.89 4.23 -5.13
C LEU A 62 -10.51 4.77 -5.58
N GLY A 63 -9.42 4.10 -5.20
CA GLY A 63 -8.05 4.47 -5.54
C GLY A 63 -7.72 4.31 -7.02
N GLU A 64 -8.16 3.22 -7.65
CA GLU A 64 -7.89 2.97 -9.07
C GLU A 64 -8.67 3.90 -9.98
N LEU A 65 -9.95 4.15 -9.64
CA LEU A 65 -10.82 4.98 -10.46
C LEU A 65 -10.52 6.47 -10.28
N PHE A 66 -10.24 6.89 -9.05
CA PHE A 66 -10.01 8.28 -8.68
C PHE A 66 -8.67 8.40 -7.93
N PRO A 67 -7.54 8.34 -8.65
CA PRO A 67 -6.22 8.43 -8.06
C PRO A 67 -6.00 9.80 -7.41
N ARG A 68 -5.00 9.90 -6.54
CA ARG A 68 -4.68 11.10 -5.76
C ARG A 68 -3.18 11.36 -5.83
N ASP A 69 -2.80 12.60 -6.08
CA ASP A 69 -1.39 13.03 -6.04
C ASP A 69 -0.97 13.34 -4.60
N GLY A 70 -0.55 12.31 -3.87
CA GLY A 70 -0.08 12.43 -2.49
C GLY A 70 -1.04 11.80 -1.47
N LEU A 71 -0.69 11.96 -0.19
CA LEU A 71 -1.36 11.28 0.92
C LEU A 71 -2.57 12.06 1.45
N PRO A 72 -3.61 11.37 1.98
CA PRO A 72 -4.83 12.01 2.45
C PRO A 72 -4.62 12.92 3.67
N THR A 73 -5.36 14.04 3.68
CA THR A 73 -5.64 14.86 4.86
C THR A 73 -6.88 14.36 5.62
N LEU A 74 -7.24 14.97 6.76
CA LEU A 74 -8.46 14.60 7.50
C LEU A 74 -9.74 14.77 6.67
N ALA A 75 -9.81 15.85 5.89
CA ALA A 75 -10.97 16.11 5.03
C ALA A 75 -11.06 15.07 3.90
N ASP A 76 -9.91 14.62 3.39
CA ASP A 76 -9.81 13.59 2.38
C ASP A 76 -10.27 12.23 2.93
N LEU A 77 -9.85 11.85 4.14
CA LEU A 77 -10.30 10.61 4.78
C LEU A 77 -11.82 10.60 4.99
N ARG A 78 -12.38 11.74 5.41
CA ARG A 78 -13.84 11.90 5.55
C ARG A 78 -14.55 11.69 4.21
N ALA A 79 -14.05 12.34 3.15
CA ALA A 79 -14.63 12.24 1.82
C ALA A 79 -14.48 10.83 1.23
N ASP A 80 -13.35 10.16 1.47
CA ASP A 80 -13.08 8.78 1.05
C ASP A 80 -14.00 7.78 1.76
N ALA A 81 -14.38 8.07 3.00
CA ALA A 81 -15.41 7.34 3.74
C ALA A 81 -16.85 7.66 3.27
N GLY A 82 -17.02 8.66 2.41
CA GLY A 82 -18.30 9.04 1.80
C GLY A 82 -19.20 9.92 2.65
N TYR A 83 -18.65 10.58 3.68
CA TYR A 83 -19.43 11.42 4.59
C TYR A 83 -19.31 12.90 4.28
N PHE A 84 -20.43 13.61 4.25
CA PHE A 84 -20.46 15.07 4.23
C PHE A 84 -20.14 15.65 5.61
N GLN A 85 -19.56 16.86 5.65
CA GLN A 85 -19.15 17.50 6.91
C GLN A 85 -20.33 17.69 7.89
N ASN A 86 -21.55 17.86 7.37
CA ASN A 86 -22.78 17.99 8.17
C ASN A 86 -23.27 16.66 8.78
N GLU A 87 -22.77 15.51 8.32
CA GLU A 87 -23.15 14.18 8.82
C GLU A 87 -22.25 13.71 9.98
N VAL A 88 -21.02 14.25 10.05
CA VAL A 88 -20.05 13.97 11.13
C VAL A 88 -20.63 14.08 12.55
N PRO A 89 -21.48 15.06 12.90
CA PRO A 89 -22.05 15.14 14.25
C PRO A 89 -22.88 13.91 14.61
N ALA A 90 -23.67 13.40 13.65
CA ALA A 90 -24.51 12.22 13.84
C ALA A 90 -23.65 10.96 14.02
N LEU A 91 -22.56 10.83 13.27
CA LEU A 91 -21.60 9.72 13.40
C LEU A 91 -20.93 9.68 14.78
N LEU A 92 -20.61 10.86 15.32
CA LEU A 92 -19.90 10.99 16.59
C LEU A 92 -20.84 11.12 17.80
N GLY A 93 -22.15 11.21 17.60
CA GLY A 93 -23.11 11.50 18.68
C GLY A 93 -22.91 12.88 19.32
N THR A 94 -22.44 13.86 18.55
CA THR A 94 -22.12 15.22 19.04
C THR A 94 -23.12 16.25 18.53
N LYS A 95 -23.23 17.38 19.24
CA LYS A 95 -24.12 18.49 18.84
C LYS A 95 -23.59 19.31 17.66
N SER A 96 -22.29 19.21 17.32
CA SER A 96 -21.66 20.04 16.29
C SER A 96 -20.42 19.38 15.70
N ALA A 97 -20.21 19.60 14.40
CA ALA A 97 -19.00 19.18 13.67
C ALA A 97 -17.83 20.13 13.93
N GLY A 98 -18.03 21.22 14.68
CA GLY A 98 -17.04 22.30 14.87
C GLY A 98 -15.63 21.82 15.20
N PRO A 99 -15.42 20.89 16.15
CA PRO A 99 -14.09 20.37 16.46
C PRO A 99 -13.40 19.69 15.28
N VAL A 100 -14.10 18.80 14.57
CA VAL A 100 -13.56 18.08 13.39
C VAL A 100 -13.32 19.07 12.26
N ALA A 101 -14.28 19.95 12.00
CA ALA A 101 -14.21 20.96 10.96
C ALA A 101 -13.09 22.00 11.19
N ASN A 102 -12.71 22.25 12.45
CA ASN A 102 -11.55 23.07 12.79
C ASN A 102 -10.23 22.33 12.58
N ALA A 103 -10.19 21.02 12.83
CA ALA A 103 -9.00 20.21 12.58
C ALA A 103 -8.72 20.01 11.09
N GLU A 104 -9.76 19.73 10.30
CA GLU A 104 -9.67 19.66 8.83
C GLU A 104 -9.12 20.94 8.21
N ARG A 105 -9.44 22.10 8.79
CA ARG A 105 -8.98 23.42 8.34
C ARG A 105 -7.69 23.88 9.01
N ALA A 106 -7.00 23.00 9.73
CA ALA A 106 -5.77 23.30 10.47
C ALA A 106 -5.88 24.45 11.49
N LYS A 107 -7.09 24.73 12.00
CA LYS A 107 -7.32 25.78 13.01
C LYS A 107 -7.08 25.29 14.43
N ARG A 108 -7.47 24.05 14.72
CA ARG A 108 -7.32 23.44 16.04
C ARG A 108 -7.27 21.92 15.91
N ARG A 109 -6.28 21.29 16.56
CA ARG A 109 -6.14 19.82 16.56
C ARG A 109 -7.35 19.14 17.22
N LEU A 110 -7.66 17.93 16.76
CA LEU A 110 -8.66 17.06 17.36
C LEU A 110 -8.29 16.77 18.81
N SER A 111 -9.30 16.81 19.69
CA SER A 111 -9.18 16.26 21.03
C SER A 111 -9.20 14.73 20.95
N GLY A 112 -8.47 14.05 21.83
CA GLY A 112 -8.39 12.59 21.90
C GLY A 112 -9.76 11.89 21.98
N VAL A 113 -10.77 12.55 22.57
CA VAL A 113 -12.14 12.03 22.66
C VAL A 113 -12.76 11.74 21.29
N TYR A 114 -12.34 12.44 20.24
CA TYR A 114 -12.86 12.25 18.88
C TYR A 114 -12.03 11.28 18.04
N VAL A 115 -10.82 10.93 18.46
CA VAL A 115 -9.84 10.23 17.61
C VAL A 115 -10.32 8.81 17.28
N GLU A 116 -10.61 7.99 18.28
CA GLU A 116 -11.05 6.60 18.05
C GLU A 116 -12.41 6.50 17.35
N PRO A 117 -13.46 7.26 17.76
CA PRO A 117 -14.74 7.21 17.05
C PRO A 117 -14.63 7.64 15.59
N LEU A 118 -13.79 8.64 15.29
CA LEU A 118 -13.60 9.14 13.94
C LEU A 118 -12.80 8.15 13.08
N ALA A 119 -11.75 7.55 13.64
CA ALA A 119 -10.95 6.53 12.95
C ALA A 119 -11.83 5.33 12.57
N LYS A 120 -12.66 4.86 13.52
CA LYS A 120 -13.63 3.81 13.28
C LYS A 120 -14.67 4.20 12.23
N ALA A 121 -15.23 5.41 12.31
CA ALA A 121 -16.23 5.88 11.35
C ALA A 121 -15.64 5.96 9.93
N TYR A 122 -14.40 6.39 9.79
CA TYR A 122 -13.72 6.54 8.49
C TYR A 122 -13.11 5.23 7.98
N GLY A 123 -13.12 4.16 8.78
CA GLY A 123 -12.54 2.87 8.39
C GLY A 123 -11.02 2.86 8.30
N VAL A 124 -10.35 3.71 9.09
CA VAL A 124 -8.88 3.85 9.12
C VAL A 124 -8.34 3.57 10.52
N SER A 125 -7.03 3.30 10.64
CA SER A 125 -6.38 3.21 11.94
C SER A 125 -6.26 4.58 12.62
N VAL A 126 -6.12 4.57 13.94
CA VAL A 126 -5.85 5.81 14.71
C VAL A 126 -4.57 6.49 14.21
N GLU A 127 -3.54 5.71 13.87
CA GLU A 127 -2.29 6.23 13.33
C GLU A 127 -2.50 6.91 11.98
N GLN A 128 -3.25 6.28 11.07
CA GLN A 128 -3.57 6.85 9.76
C GLN A 128 -4.33 8.17 9.90
N LEU A 129 -5.30 8.21 10.82
CA LEU A 129 -6.06 9.43 11.11
C LEU A 129 -5.17 10.55 11.67
N MET A 130 -4.27 10.22 12.60
CA MET A 130 -3.36 11.20 13.20
C MET A 130 -2.32 11.68 12.20
N ALA A 131 -1.77 10.82 11.35
CA ALA A 131 -0.89 11.21 10.25
C ALA A 131 -1.62 12.14 9.26
N ALA A 132 -2.87 11.84 8.91
CA ALA A 132 -3.69 12.71 8.08
C ALA A 132 -4.01 14.07 8.74
N GLN A 133 -4.12 14.09 10.07
CA GLN A 133 -4.19 15.35 10.82
C GLN A 133 -2.91 16.16 10.63
N GLU A 134 -1.73 15.58 10.85
CA GLU A 134 -0.47 16.31 10.66
C GLU A 134 -0.35 16.89 9.25
N ARG A 135 -0.74 16.14 8.22
CA ARG A 135 -0.79 16.64 6.83
C ARG A 135 -1.77 17.80 6.64
N SER A 136 -2.89 17.79 7.35
CA SER A 136 -3.83 18.93 7.34
C SER A 136 -3.15 20.20 7.86
N PHE A 137 -2.24 20.07 8.85
CA PHE A 137 -1.42 21.16 9.39
C PHE A 137 -0.16 21.47 8.56
N GLY A 138 0.01 20.87 7.37
CA GLY A 138 1.15 21.09 6.49
C GLY A 138 2.43 20.37 6.91
N VAL A 139 2.35 19.43 7.85
CA VAL A 139 3.47 18.56 8.22
C VAL A 139 3.39 17.31 7.34
N ASP A 140 4.40 17.12 6.49
CA ASP A 140 4.49 15.93 5.65
C ASP A 140 4.87 14.71 6.50
N VAL A 141 3.87 13.89 6.80
CA VAL A 141 4.03 12.65 7.56
C VAL A 141 3.77 11.48 6.61
N PRO A 142 4.69 10.50 6.49
CA PRO A 142 4.47 9.30 5.69
C PRO A 142 3.18 8.57 6.08
N GLU A 143 2.61 7.78 5.18
CA GLU A 143 1.49 6.93 5.55
C GLU A 143 1.95 5.88 6.56
N PRO A 144 1.26 5.75 7.72
CA PRO A 144 1.56 4.66 8.62
C PRO A 144 1.08 3.39 7.91
N HIS A 145 2.07 2.65 7.42
CA HIS A 145 1.87 1.29 6.95
C HIS A 145 1.72 0.40 8.20
N PRO A 146 0.79 -0.59 8.19
CA PRO A 146 0.80 -1.61 9.23
C PRO A 146 2.24 -2.11 9.34
N GLU A 147 2.79 -2.11 10.55
CA GLU A 147 4.21 -2.36 10.82
C GLU A 147 4.71 -3.45 9.89
N VAL A 148 5.41 -3.05 8.82
CA VAL A 148 5.89 -4.01 7.84
C VAL A 148 6.80 -4.92 8.66
N PRO A 149 6.48 -6.21 8.77
CA PRO A 149 7.12 -7.04 9.76
C PRO A 149 8.63 -6.94 9.60
N THR A 150 9.31 -6.42 10.63
CA THR A 150 10.73 -6.05 10.51
C THR A 150 11.62 -7.21 10.89
N SER A 151 11.24 -7.93 11.94
CA SER A 151 11.90 -9.13 12.43
C SER A 151 11.41 -10.38 11.71
N LEU A 152 12.23 -11.44 11.71
CA LEU A 152 11.83 -12.76 11.20
C LEU A 152 10.57 -13.27 11.90
N ALA A 153 10.47 -13.06 13.22
CA ALA A 153 9.33 -13.45 14.04
C ALA A 153 8.04 -12.76 13.61
N ASP A 154 8.07 -11.44 13.40
CA ASP A 154 6.89 -10.69 12.97
C ASP A 154 6.48 -11.11 11.56
N LYS A 155 7.44 -11.39 10.68
CA LYS A 155 7.18 -11.84 9.31
C LYS A 155 6.47 -13.18 9.29
N MET A 156 6.93 -14.12 10.11
CA MET A 156 6.28 -15.41 10.27
C MET A 156 4.88 -15.25 10.87
N ARG A 157 4.72 -14.41 11.91
CA ARG A 157 3.42 -14.14 12.52
C ARG A 157 2.44 -13.51 11.54
N TYR A 158 2.89 -12.54 10.76
CA TYR A 158 2.09 -11.87 9.74
C TYR A 158 1.54 -12.85 8.69
N LEU A 159 2.36 -13.80 8.22
CA LEU A 159 1.91 -14.82 7.26
C LEU A 159 0.93 -15.82 7.87
N LEU A 160 1.06 -16.11 9.17
CA LEU A 160 0.15 -17.00 9.89
C LEU A 160 -1.19 -16.33 10.22
N ASP A 161 -1.18 -15.03 10.51
CA ASP A 161 -2.39 -14.25 10.77
C ASP A 161 -3.15 -13.88 9.49
N ASN A 162 -2.48 -13.95 8.33
CA ASN A 162 -3.04 -13.67 7.00
C ASN A 162 -2.79 -14.85 6.05
N PRO A 163 -3.36 -16.05 6.32
CA PRO A 163 -3.28 -17.15 5.37
C PRO A 163 -4.02 -16.73 4.10
N GLY A 164 -3.46 -17.04 2.92
CA GLY A 164 -4.12 -16.75 1.64
C GLY A 164 -5.53 -17.36 1.56
N ASP A 165 -6.38 -16.85 0.66
CA ASP A 165 -7.79 -17.25 0.53
C ASP A 165 -7.97 -18.78 0.67
N ASP A 166 -8.86 -19.19 1.58
CA ASP A 166 -9.24 -20.57 1.92
C ASP A 166 -8.16 -21.49 2.57
N GLN A 167 -7.05 -20.96 3.07
CA GLN A 167 -6.05 -21.76 3.78
C GLN A 167 -6.18 -21.68 5.31
N VAL A 168 -6.13 -22.83 5.98
CA VAL A 168 -5.91 -22.91 7.43
C VAL A 168 -4.43 -22.62 7.69
N PRO A 169 -4.08 -21.73 8.63
CA PRO A 169 -2.69 -21.45 8.92
C PRO A 169 -1.96 -22.73 9.36
N PRO A 170 -0.82 -23.05 8.72
CA PRO A 170 -0.08 -24.28 9.03
C PRO A 170 0.50 -24.21 10.44
N SER A 171 0.47 -25.34 11.14
CA SER A 171 1.09 -25.50 12.46
C SER A 171 2.62 -25.46 12.37
N ASP A 172 3.29 -25.17 13.49
CA ASP A 172 4.76 -25.18 13.59
C ASP A 172 5.37 -26.53 13.12
N ALA A 173 4.63 -27.64 13.29
CA ALA A 173 5.04 -28.97 12.82
C ALA A 173 4.90 -29.15 11.30
N GLU A 174 3.82 -28.64 10.72
CA GLU A 174 3.60 -28.66 9.26
C GLU A 174 4.63 -27.78 8.54
N ILE A 175 4.93 -26.60 9.09
CA ILE A 175 5.98 -25.71 8.57
C ILE A 175 7.34 -26.43 8.62
N ALA A 176 7.69 -27.04 9.75
CA ALA A 176 8.96 -27.76 9.87
C ALA A 176 9.05 -28.94 8.89
N SER A 177 7.94 -29.66 8.66
CA SER A 177 7.87 -30.74 7.68
C SER A 177 8.10 -30.22 6.26
N ALA A 178 7.38 -29.17 5.87
CA ALA A 178 7.50 -28.56 4.54
C ALA A 178 8.90 -28.02 4.26
N VAL A 179 9.53 -27.35 5.25
CA VAL A 179 10.91 -26.85 5.13
C VAL A 179 11.89 -28.01 4.94
N ASN A 180 11.79 -29.06 5.75
CA ASN A 180 12.70 -30.21 5.66
C ASN A 180 12.51 -31.00 4.35
N GLU A 181 11.27 -31.13 3.87
CA GLU A 181 10.94 -31.76 2.60
C GLU A 181 11.54 -30.98 1.43
N TYR A 182 11.39 -29.65 1.42
CA TYR A 182 11.97 -28.79 0.41
C TYR A 182 13.50 -28.89 0.36
N VAL A 183 14.15 -28.88 1.53
CA VAL A 183 15.62 -28.96 1.62
C VAL A 183 16.14 -30.38 1.36
N GLY A 184 15.28 -31.41 1.48
CA GLY A 184 15.67 -32.82 1.37
C GLY A 184 16.48 -33.34 2.55
N ALA A 185 16.49 -32.60 3.67
CA ALA A 185 17.21 -32.96 4.89
C ALA A 185 16.52 -32.38 6.12
N ARG A 186 16.75 -32.99 7.30
CA ARG A 186 16.21 -32.50 8.57
C ARG A 186 17.04 -31.31 9.08
N VAL A 187 16.67 -30.11 8.65
CA VAL A 187 17.34 -28.84 8.99
C VAL A 187 16.65 -28.06 10.11
N ILE A 188 15.36 -28.29 10.35
CA ILE A 188 14.60 -27.59 11.39
C ILE A 188 13.61 -28.54 12.10
N SER A 189 13.27 -28.23 13.35
CA SER A 189 12.25 -28.93 14.13
C SER A 189 11.04 -28.03 14.36
N ALA A 190 9.90 -28.59 14.78
CA ALA A 190 8.72 -27.80 15.16
C ALA A 190 9.03 -26.79 16.29
N ALA A 191 9.89 -27.17 17.25
CA ALA A 191 10.39 -26.26 18.28
C ALA A 191 11.21 -25.12 17.66
N GLY A 192 12.12 -25.43 16.73
CA GLY A 192 12.90 -24.40 16.04
C GLY A 192 12.05 -23.42 15.22
N VAL A 193 10.92 -23.85 14.66
CA VAL A 193 9.94 -22.97 14.01
C VAL A 193 9.26 -22.07 15.06
N ALA A 194 8.87 -22.62 16.22
CA ALA A 194 8.31 -21.84 17.31
C ALA A 194 9.31 -20.80 17.86
N ASP A 195 10.59 -21.15 17.98
CA ASP A 195 11.66 -20.26 18.42
C ASP A 195 11.85 -19.09 17.44
N MET A 196 11.76 -19.36 16.12
CA MET A 196 11.77 -18.30 15.10
C MET A 196 10.52 -17.42 15.16
N ARG A 197 9.34 -18.00 15.40
CA ARG A 197 8.06 -17.27 15.49
C ARG A 197 7.94 -16.39 16.75
N THR A 198 8.56 -16.82 17.85
CA THR A 198 8.58 -16.09 19.13
C THR A 198 9.72 -15.09 19.22
N GLY A 199 10.70 -15.18 18.31
CA GLY A 199 11.84 -14.26 18.24
C GLY A 199 13.03 -14.67 19.11
N GLU A 200 13.04 -15.87 19.66
CA GLU A 200 14.24 -16.45 20.28
C GLU A 200 15.35 -16.68 19.24
N VAL A 201 14.96 -17.02 18.01
CA VAL A 201 15.85 -17.09 16.85
C VAL A 201 15.56 -15.95 15.89
N THR A 202 16.49 -15.01 15.79
CA THR A 202 16.34 -13.80 14.96
C THR A 202 16.90 -13.96 13.54
N GLU A 203 17.76 -14.97 13.31
CA GLU A 203 18.37 -15.28 12.03
C GLU A 203 18.23 -16.76 11.69
N ALA A 204 17.91 -17.06 10.43
CA ALA A 204 17.82 -18.42 9.92
C ALA A 204 18.79 -18.62 8.76
N SER A 205 19.25 -19.86 8.59
CA SER A 205 20.18 -20.20 7.50
C SER A 205 19.50 -20.10 6.13
N PRO A 206 20.25 -19.82 5.04
CA PRO A 206 19.67 -19.70 3.71
C PRO A 206 18.80 -20.91 3.29
N PRO A 207 19.18 -22.18 3.55
CA PRO A 207 18.32 -23.33 3.23
C PRO A 207 16.98 -23.30 3.97
N VAL A 208 16.96 -22.84 5.23
CA VAL A 208 15.72 -22.71 6.01
C VAL A 208 14.86 -21.59 5.44
N LEU A 209 15.45 -20.46 5.05
CA LEU A 209 14.72 -19.34 4.43
C LEU A 209 14.09 -19.73 3.09
N GLU A 210 14.79 -20.51 2.26
CA GLU A 210 14.26 -21.06 1.01
C GLU A 210 13.13 -22.05 1.25
N GLY A 211 13.26 -22.91 2.27
CA GLY A 211 12.19 -23.82 2.69
C GLY A 211 10.96 -23.08 3.23
N LEU A 212 11.14 -21.99 4.00
CA LEU A 212 10.04 -21.14 4.46
C LEU A 212 9.36 -20.44 3.27
N SER A 213 10.16 -19.98 2.30
CA SER A 213 9.67 -19.41 1.04
C SER A 213 8.76 -20.39 0.30
N ALA A 214 9.17 -21.65 0.18
CA ALA A 214 8.34 -22.70 -0.42
C ALA A 214 7.09 -23.01 0.40
N ALA A 215 7.21 -23.07 1.74
CA ALA A 215 6.10 -23.39 2.63
C ALA A 215 5.00 -22.33 2.63
N PHE A 216 5.37 -21.05 2.53
CA PHE A 216 4.43 -19.92 2.56
C PHE A 216 4.10 -19.34 1.18
N GLY A 217 4.76 -19.80 0.11
CA GLY A 217 4.57 -19.28 -1.24
C GLY A 217 5.03 -17.83 -1.43
N VAL A 218 6.00 -17.37 -0.62
CA VAL A 218 6.56 -16.01 -0.66
C VAL A 218 8.05 -16.06 -0.96
N SER A 219 8.62 -14.98 -1.50
CA SER A 219 10.07 -14.93 -1.77
C SER A 219 10.91 -15.09 -0.49
N ALA A 220 12.04 -15.82 -0.56
CA ALA A 220 13.00 -15.92 0.54
C ALA A 220 13.56 -14.57 1.00
N LEU A 221 13.53 -13.55 0.12
CA LEU A 221 13.88 -12.17 0.47
C LEU A 221 12.93 -11.57 1.51
N PHE A 222 11.67 -12.02 1.55
CA PHE A 222 10.68 -11.56 2.52
C PHE A 222 11.19 -11.78 3.95
N PHE A 223 11.79 -12.94 4.23
CA PHE A 223 12.27 -13.32 5.56
C PHE A 223 13.60 -12.68 5.98
N ARG A 224 14.37 -12.09 5.05
CA ARG A 224 15.67 -11.46 5.35
C ARG A 224 15.54 -10.11 6.04
N SER A 225 16.51 -9.70 6.86
CA SER A 225 16.49 -8.36 7.47
C SER A 225 16.49 -7.26 6.41
N ARG A 226 15.83 -6.13 6.71
CA ARG A 226 15.70 -5.01 5.76
C ARG A 226 17.06 -4.46 5.31
N ASP A 227 18.05 -4.46 6.20
CA ASP A 227 19.38 -3.92 5.88
C ASP A 227 20.13 -4.80 4.89
N VAL A 228 20.00 -6.12 5.02
CA VAL A 228 20.57 -7.08 4.05
C VAL A 228 19.89 -6.93 2.68
N VAL A 229 18.57 -6.75 2.63
CA VAL A 229 17.86 -6.52 1.36
C VAL A 229 18.27 -5.20 0.72
N LYS A 230 18.35 -4.10 1.50
CA LYS A 230 18.81 -2.80 1.01
C LYS A 230 20.22 -2.88 0.44
N GLN A 231 21.14 -3.55 1.15
CA GLN A 231 22.52 -3.71 0.71
C GLN A 231 22.60 -4.53 -0.58
N GLN A 232 21.87 -5.65 -0.69
CA GLN A 232 21.84 -6.45 -1.92
C GLN A 232 21.29 -5.69 -3.12
N VAL A 233 20.24 -4.89 -2.92
CA VAL A 233 19.68 -4.04 -3.98
C VAL A 233 20.67 -2.96 -4.38
N ALA A 234 21.34 -2.31 -3.42
CA ALA A 234 22.37 -1.31 -3.70
C ALA A 234 23.55 -1.93 -4.48
N GLU A 235 24.09 -3.07 -4.03
CA GLU A 235 25.16 -3.79 -4.72
C GLU A 235 24.75 -4.21 -6.14
N GLY A 236 23.52 -4.69 -6.32
CA GLY A 236 22.98 -5.04 -7.64
C GLY A 236 22.86 -3.84 -8.58
N LEU A 237 22.36 -2.70 -8.08
CA LEU A 237 22.26 -1.45 -8.84
C LEU A 237 23.65 -0.91 -9.18
N THR A 238 24.59 -0.93 -8.24
CA THR A 238 25.99 -0.55 -8.47
C THR A 238 26.68 -1.45 -9.50
N LEU A 239 26.42 -2.76 -9.46
CA LEU A 239 26.93 -3.70 -10.48
C LEU A 239 26.35 -3.39 -11.86
N LEU A 240 25.04 -3.13 -11.96
CA LEU A 240 24.40 -2.73 -13.22
C LEU A 240 24.96 -1.41 -13.75
N ALA A 241 25.21 -0.44 -12.87
CA ALA A 241 25.87 0.81 -13.22
C ALA A 241 27.30 0.59 -13.75
N HIS A 242 28.09 -0.26 -13.10
CA HIS A 242 29.46 -0.60 -13.53
C HIS A 242 29.54 -1.42 -14.82
N VAL A 243 28.55 -2.29 -15.08
CA VAL A 243 28.42 -3.01 -16.35
C VAL A 243 28.12 -2.03 -17.48
N LYS A 244 27.27 -1.02 -17.24
CA LYS A 244 26.87 -0.01 -18.22
C LYS A 244 27.95 1.05 -18.47
N SER A 245 28.73 1.43 -17.45
CA SER A 245 29.84 2.39 -17.58
C SER A 245 31.12 1.79 -18.19
N GLY A 246 31.13 0.48 -18.44
CA GLY A 246 32.26 -0.22 -19.07
C GLY A 246 33.43 -0.48 -18.12
N SER A 247 33.27 -0.26 -16.81
CA SER A 247 34.28 -0.56 -15.79
C SER A 247 34.49 -2.06 -15.58
N ILE A 248 33.49 -2.89 -15.87
CA ILE A 248 33.60 -4.36 -15.82
C ILE A 248 33.82 -4.91 -17.23
N ARG A 249 35.08 -4.90 -17.70
CA ARG A 249 35.51 -5.63 -18.91
C ARG A 249 35.84 -7.07 -18.53
N GLY A 250 34.88 -8.00 -18.66
CA GLY A 250 35.15 -9.41 -18.40
C GLY A 250 34.03 -10.40 -18.71
N LEU A 251 32.77 -9.98 -18.66
CA LEU A 251 31.64 -10.85 -19.04
C LEU A 251 31.46 -10.83 -20.56
N LYS A 252 32.36 -11.50 -21.28
CA LYS A 252 32.13 -11.87 -22.68
C LYS A 252 30.81 -12.61 -22.77
N GLY A 253 29.92 -12.07 -23.59
CA GLY A 253 28.54 -12.48 -23.69
C GLY A 253 28.33 -13.99 -23.75
N ARG A 254 27.55 -14.50 -22.81
CA ARG A 254 26.64 -15.61 -23.04
C ARG A 254 25.31 -15.24 -22.39
N GLN A 255 24.32 -15.04 -23.25
CA GLN A 255 22.88 -15.02 -22.95
C GLN A 255 22.33 -13.82 -22.16
N MET A 256 22.37 -12.64 -22.77
CA MET A 256 21.17 -11.78 -22.74
C MET A 256 20.52 -11.96 -24.12
N GLY A 257 19.30 -12.49 -24.15
CA GLY A 257 18.52 -12.65 -25.37
C GLY A 257 18.14 -11.30 -25.99
N PRO A 258 17.41 -11.28 -27.13
CA PRO A 258 17.11 -10.07 -27.88
C PRO A 258 16.20 -9.05 -27.15
N GLU A 259 15.72 -9.37 -25.95
CA GLU A 259 14.99 -8.44 -25.08
C GLU A 259 15.94 -7.88 -24.01
N GLY A 260 16.63 -6.81 -24.36
CA GLY A 260 17.20 -5.92 -23.35
C GLY A 260 16.09 -5.31 -22.48
N LEU A 261 16.46 -4.81 -21.30
CA LEU A 261 15.51 -4.12 -20.41
C LEU A 261 14.76 -3.02 -21.17
N PRO A 262 13.43 -2.89 -21.01
CA PRO A 262 12.64 -1.85 -21.66
C PRO A 262 13.24 -0.46 -21.40
N THR A 263 13.19 0.41 -22.41
CA THR A 263 13.80 1.75 -22.39
C THR A 263 13.36 2.60 -21.19
N GLU A 264 12.13 2.39 -20.72
CA GLU A 264 11.56 3.06 -19.55
C GLU A 264 12.21 2.61 -18.24
N VAL A 265 12.46 1.30 -18.10
CA VAL A 265 13.20 0.74 -16.96
C VAL A 265 14.65 1.22 -16.99
N MET A 266 15.23 1.38 -18.17
CA MET A 266 16.57 1.94 -18.36
C MET A 266 16.68 3.42 -17.98
N ALA A 267 15.63 4.21 -18.22
CA ALA A 267 15.57 5.61 -17.79
C ALA A 267 15.44 5.70 -16.27
N MET A 268 14.56 4.87 -15.68
CA MET A 268 14.37 4.82 -14.23
C MET A 268 15.65 4.39 -13.48
N ILE A 269 16.38 3.41 -14.00
CA ILE A 269 17.68 3.00 -13.43
C ILE A 269 18.70 4.15 -13.51
N ASN A 270 18.74 4.90 -14.61
CA ASN A 270 19.65 6.04 -14.76
C ASN A 270 19.34 7.16 -13.77
N ASP A 271 18.06 7.46 -13.57
CA ASP A 271 17.63 8.50 -12.62
C ASP A 271 17.96 8.09 -11.18
N ILE A 272 17.74 6.82 -10.83
CA ILE A 272 18.10 6.27 -9.51
C ILE A 272 19.62 6.29 -9.29
N VAL A 273 20.42 5.93 -10.30
CA VAL A 273 21.89 5.99 -10.21
C VAL A 273 22.37 7.42 -10.03
N ALA A 274 21.82 8.38 -10.77
CA ALA A 274 22.13 9.80 -10.62
C ALA A 274 21.76 10.32 -9.22
N GLU A 275 20.60 9.91 -8.68
CA GLU A 275 20.16 10.30 -7.33
C GLU A 275 21.05 9.71 -6.22
N ILE A 276 21.55 8.47 -6.41
CA ILE A 276 22.50 7.83 -5.48
C ILE A 276 23.88 8.51 -5.55
N GLU A 277 24.35 8.90 -6.73
CA GLU A 277 25.60 9.64 -6.92
C GLU A 277 25.54 11.05 -6.31
N GLU A 278 24.39 11.74 -6.38
CA GLU A 278 24.19 13.06 -5.79
C GLU A 278 24.07 13.05 -4.26
N ARG A 279 23.42 12.04 -3.68
CA ARG A 279 23.20 11.96 -2.22
C ARG A 279 24.33 11.31 -1.44
N GLY A 280 25.22 10.59 -2.13
CA GLY A 280 26.21 9.72 -1.51
C GLY A 280 25.56 8.49 -0.89
N LEU A 281 26.22 7.33 -1.02
CA LEU A 281 25.77 6.11 -0.36
C LEU A 281 25.79 6.32 1.17
N PRO A 282 24.77 5.86 1.91
CA PRO A 282 24.87 5.80 3.37
C PRO A 282 26.10 4.95 3.72
N SER A 283 27.09 5.57 4.36
CA SER A 283 28.24 4.85 4.90
C SER A 283 27.75 3.80 5.90
N ALA A 284 28.30 2.58 5.79
CA ALA A 284 28.03 1.42 6.64
C ALA A 284 28.02 1.73 8.15
#